data_AF-A0A8S1CSC0-F1
#
_entry.id   AF-A0A8S1CSC0-F1
#
_cell.length_a   1.000
_cell.length_b   1.000
_cell.length_c   1.000
_cell.angle_alpha   90.00
_cell.angle_beta   90.00
_cell.angle_gamma   90.00
#
_symmetry.space_group_name_H-M   'P 1'
#
loop_
_entity.id
_entity.type
_entity.pdbx_description
1 polymer ?
#
loop_
_entity_poly.entity_id
_entity_poly.type
_entity_poly.pdbx_seq_one_letter_code
_entity_poly.pdbx_strand_id
1 'polypeptide(L)'
;MFTPSAKDLWKTYNQFPQPTPLLTRIKQDCYEYPECSQQDFFAHQPGENNNLNAAGPPDSVAARREANRLQQRRRLANESPEKRAARLEAQRIQQHLRLASESPEQRASRLQALRERQRYRLAHETPNQRASRLTALRERQRIRLASETPDQRAKRLEALRERQRFRLANETPEERAKRLEALRDRQRYRLAHESGQQRAARLAGLWERQRSRLATETPDQRAKRLEALRIRQRQRIANESAEQRAMRLADLRHRQRIRLANESPEKRASRLEALRLRQQQRLASESPEQRAARLMAARIRQQQRLANESKEERAARFAGIKRRRRMSCSTQSSACPSLSVYVPRKPLPPLLRSPPPAPPPTPFHTPPSPNHAAKQAFRRTG
;
A
#
# COMPACT_ATOMS: atom_id res chain seq x y z
N MET A 1 -15.98 14.72 -33.77
CA MET A 1 -15.50 15.44 -32.56
C MET A 1 -14.04 15.08 -32.37
N PHE A 2 -13.13 15.95 -32.84
CA PHE A 2 -11.68 15.70 -32.85
C PHE A 2 -11.07 16.10 -31.51
N THR A 3 -10.38 15.17 -30.86
CA THR A 3 -9.57 15.43 -29.66
C THR A 3 -8.19 15.96 -30.09
N PRO A 4 -7.69 17.05 -29.50
CA PRO A 4 -6.39 17.59 -29.89
C PRO A 4 -5.25 16.71 -29.37
N SER A 5 -4.17 16.66 -30.15
CA SER A 5 -2.95 15.90 -29.85
C SER A 5 -2.14 16.57 -28.74
N ALA A 6 -1.40 15.78 -27.96
CA ALA A 6 -0.56 16.26 -26.85
C ALA A 6 0.52 17.29 -27.27
N LYS A 7 0.84 17.39 -28.57
CA LYS A 7 1.71 18.44 -29.14
C LYS A 7 1.02 19.81 -29.28
N ASP A 8 -0.30 19.83 -29.42
CA ASP A 8 -1.07 21.07 -29.59
C ASP A 8 -1.31 21.79 -28.25
N LEU A 9 -1.32 21.03 -27.14
CA LEU A 9 -1.43 21.57 -25.78
C LEU A 9 -0.14 22.27 -25.28
N TRP A 10 0.99 22.08 -25.97
CA TRP A 10 2.26 22.71 -25.59
C TRP A 10 2.44 24.10 -26.22
N LYS A 11 1.73 24.40 -27.32
CA LYS A 11 1.79 25.72 -27.97
C LYS A 11 0.88 26.76 -27.29
N THR A 12 -0.19 26.35 -26.63
CA THR A 12 -1.11 27.26 -25.92
C THR A 12 -0.64 27.65 -24.50
N TYR A 13 0.37 26.96 -23.95
CA TYR A 13 0.90 27.27 -22.61
C TYR A 13 2.03 28.33 -22.62
N ASN A 14 2.48 28.77 -23.80
CA ASN A 14 3.59 29.73 -23.96
C ASN A 14 3.16 31.12 -24.48
N GLN A 15 1.88 31.47 -24.35
CA GLN A 15 1.36 32.83 -24.61
C GLN A 15 0.97 33.56 -23.32
N PHE A 16 1.78 33.43 -22.27
CA PHE A 16 1.76 34.42 -21.20
C PHE A 16 2.60 35.63 -21.65
N PRO A 17 2.10 36.86 -21.45
CA PRO A 17 2.84 38.06 -21.83
C PRO A 17 4.19 38.07 -21.10
N GLN A 18 5.24 38.36 -21.88
CA GLN A 18 6.58 38.63 -21.36
C GLN A 18 6.47 39.59 -20.16
N PRO A 19 7.16 39.33 -19.03
CA PRO A 19 7.24 40.32 -17.97
C PRO A 19 7.88 41.57 -18.57
N THR A 20 7.13 42.68 -18.54
CA THR A 20 7.62 43.99 -18.93
C THR A 20 8.92 44.30 -18.18
N PRO A 21 9.91 44.94 -18.83
CA PRO A 21 11.16 45.28 -18.18
C PRO A 21 10.95 46.52 -17.31
N LEU A 22 10.32 46.36 -16.14
CA LEU A 22 10.34 47.36 -15.08
C LEU A 22 11.44 47.03 -14.06
N LEU A 23 12.63 46.73 -14.56
CA LEU A 23 13.81 46.45 -13.74
C LEU A 23 15.03 47.28 -14.16
N THR A 24 14.76 48.49 -14.66
CA THR A 24 15.73 49.58 -14.79
C THR A 24 15.16 50.89 -14.26
N ARG A 25 14.46 50.85 -13.12
CA ARG A 25 14.15 52.08 -12.34
C ARG A 25 13.85 51.82 -10.86
N ILE A 26 14.57 50.89 -10.23
CA ILE A 26 14.59 50.73 -8.77
C ILE A 26 16.05 50.64 -8.29
N LYS A 27 16.86 51.60 -8.75
CA LYS A 27 18.17 51.92 -8.18
C LYS A 27 18.32 53.42 -7.91
N GLN A 28 17.22 54.18 -7.91
CA GLN A 28 17.22 55.61 -7.59
C GLN A 28 16.25 56.02 -6.47
N ASP A 29 15.26 55.20 -6.08
CA ASP A 29 14.24 55.62 -5.11
C ASP A 29 14.30 54.87 -3.76
N CYS A 30 15.50 54.71 -3.19
CA CYS A 30 15.68 54.21 -1.81
C CYS A 30 16.16 55.29 -0.82
N TYR A 31 15.95 56.57 -1.14
CA TYR A 31 16.07 57.67 -0.18
C TYR A 31 14.83 58.54 -0.25
N GLU A 32 13.72 58.04 0.29
CA GLU A 32 12.65 58.89 0.81
C GLU A 32 11.93 58.09 1.88
N TYR A 33 12.32 58.34 3.14
CA TYR A 33 11.52 57.99 4.28
C TYR A 33 10.25 58.85 4.24
N PRO A 34 9.05 58.31 4.49
CA PRO A 34 7.90 59.16 4.77
C PRO A 34 8.19 59.91 6.06
N GLU A 35 8.10 61.24 6.00
CA GLU A 35 7.98 62.09 7.18
C GLU A 35 6.80 61.59 7.99
N CYS A 36 7.10 60.82 9.05
CA CYS A 36 6.15 60.58 10.11
C CYS A 36 6.07 61.90 10.87
N SER A 37 5.05 62.67 10.53
CA SER A 37 4.65 63.91 11.18
C SER A 37 4.65 63.72 12.69
N GLN A 38 5.65 64.32 13.35
CA GLN A 38 5.68 64.56 14.79
C GLN A 38 4.68 65.67 15.15
N GLN A 39 3.42 65.48 14.82
CA GLN A 39 2.31 66.22 15.37
C GLN A 39 1.42 65.18 16.07
N ASP A 40 1.15 65.44 17.35
CA ASP A 40 0.26 64.68 18.23
C ASP A 40 0.88 63.49 18.99
N PHE A 41 1.93 63.80 19.78
CA PHE A 41 2.11 63.17 21.09
C PHE A 41 2.66 64.18 22.12
N PHE A 42 2.08 65.38 22.13
CA PHE A 42 2.21 66.37 23.19
C PHE A 42 0.90 66.39 24.00
N ALA A 43 0.78 65.54 25.02
CA ALA A 43 -0.17 65.72 26.12
C ALA A 43 0.06 64.66 27.19
N HIS A 44 1.08 64.87 28.03
CA HIS A 44 1.00 64.65 29.47
C HIS A 44 2.24 65.28 30.08
N GLN A 45 2.13 66.57 30.38
CA GLN A 45 3.05 67.24 31.30
C GLN A 45 2.83 66.67 32.70
N PRO A 46 3.83 66.07 33.36
CA PRO A 46 3.94 66.24 34.80
C PRO A 46 4.43 67.67 35.03
N GLY A 47 3.66 68.46 35.77
CA GLY A 47 3.92 69.87 36.03
C GLY A 47 5.36 70.13 36.44
N GLU A 48 6.10 70.81 35.56
CA GLU A 48 7.33 71.49 35.91
C GLU A 48 6.92 72.69 36.77
N ASN A 49 6.85 72.45 38.08
CA ASN A 49 6.89 73.52 39.05
C ASN A 49 8.14 74.35 38.76
N ASN A 50 7.91 75.60 38.39
CA ASN A 50 8.88 76.67 38.37
C ASN A 50 9.76 76.59 39.62
N ASN A 51 10.97 76.07 39.45
CA ASN A 51 12.06 76.34 40.36
C ASN A 51 13.25 76.78 39.51
N LEU A 52 13.13 78.02 39.03
CA LEU A 52 14.26 78.89 38.72
C LEU A 52 15.13 78.96 39.97
N ASN A 53 16.05 78.01 40.14
CA ASN A 53 17.26 78.08 40.97
C ASN A 53 17.86 76.67 41.11
N ALA A 54 18.52 76.20 40.05
CA ALA A 54 19.56 75.16 40.18
C ALA A 54 20.60 75.29 39.06
N ALA A 55 21.01 76.52 38.75
CA ALA A 55 22.35 76.72 38.20
C ALA A 55 23.34 76.38 39.32
N GLY A 56 23.70 75.10 39.42
CA GLY A 56 24.88 74.70 40.18
C GLY A 56 26.10 75.49 39.66
N PRO A 57 27.14 75.69 40.48
CA PRO A 57 28.24 76.57 40.13
C PRO A 57 28.81 76.22 38.76
N PRO A 58 29.22 77.22 37.94
CA PRO A 58 29.83 76.99 36.62
C PRO A 58 31.09 76.09 36.67
N ASP A 59 31.60 75.81 37.87
CA ASP A 59 32.73 74.94 38.17
C ASP A 59 32.37 73.54 38.71
N SER A 60 31.13 73.07 38.56
CA SER A 60 30.82 71.67 38.89
C SER A 60 31.47 70.71 37.88
N VAL A 61 32.08 69.63 38.38
CA VAL A 61 32.70 68.57 37.56
C VAL A 61 31.70 68.00 36.54
N ALA A 62 30.40 68.00 36.87
CA ALA A 62 29.32 67.61 35.96
C ALA A 62 29.19 68.55 34.75
N ALA A 63 29.14 69.87 34.97
CA ALA A 63 29.06 70.86 33.90
C ALA A 63 30.27 70.81 32.95
N ARG A 64 31.50 70.64 33.49
CA ARG A 64 32.71 70.46 32.67
C ARG A 64 32.68 69.15 31.87
N ARG A 65 32.15 68.07 32.42
CA ARG A 65 31.97 66.80 31.69
C ARG A 65 30.95 66.93 30.56
N GLU A 66 29.87 67.65 30.77
CA GLU A 66 28.85 67.91 29.75
C GLU A 66 29.37 68.82 28.63
N ALA A 67 30.07 69.90 28.97
CA ALA A 67 30.73 70.78 28.00
C ALA A 67 31.73 70.00 27.12
N ASN A 68 32.55 69.12 27.72
CA ASN A 68 33.47 68.25 27.00
C ASN A 68 32.75 67.24 26.08
N ARG A 69 31.65 66.63 26.54
CA ARG A 69 30.82 65.75 25.70
C ARG A 69 30.25 66.52 24.52
N LEU A 70 29.79 67.76 24.72
CA LEU A 70 29.23 68.60 23.67
C LEU A 70 30.31 68.99 22.64
N GLN A 71 31.50 69.36 23.09
CA GLN A 71 32.64 69.66 22.22
C GLN A 71 33.10 68.42 21.43
N GLN A 72 33.14 67.25 22.06
CA GLN A 72 33.41 65.97 21.39
C GLN A 72 32.33 65.64 20.34
N ARG A 73 31.05 65.82 20.66
CA ARG A 73 29.95 65.65 19.70
C ARG A 73 30.09 66.58 18.50
N ARG A 74 30.45 67.85 18.72
CA ARG A 74 30.72 68.82 17.63
C ARG A 74 31.91 68.38 16.77
N ARG A 75 33.01 67.90 17.36
CA ARG A 75 34.18 67.39 16.63
C ARG A 75 33.84 66.15 15.79
N LEU A 76 33.02 65.24 16.32
CA LEU A 76 32.57 64.03 15.62
C LEU A 76 31.54 64.35 14.51
N ALA A 77 30.71 65.39 14.70
CA ALA A 77 29.74 65.84 13.71
C ALA A 77 30.42 66.51 12.50
N ASN A 78 31.51 67.26 12.73
CA ASN A 78 32.27 67.95 11.70
C ASN A 78 33.45 67.11 11.14
N GLU A 79 33.48 65.81 11.44
CA GLU A 79 34.51 64.88 10.98
C GLU A 79 34.34 64.59 9.48
N SER A 80 35.43 64.62 8.71
CA SER A 80 35.38 64.21 7.30
C SER A 80 35.06 62.72 7.18
N PRO A 81 34.41 62.26 6.09
CA PRO A 81 34.05 60.84 5.93
C PRO A 81 35.26 59.91 6.00
N GLU A 82 36.42 60.34 5.48
CA GLU A 82 37.69 59.59 5.56
C GLU A 82 38.21 59.46 6.99
N LYS A 83 38.24 60.56 7.75
CA LYS A 83 38.66 60.54 9.16
C LYS A 83 37.72 59.69 10.00
N ARG A 84 36.41 59.77 9.74
CA ARG A 84 35.39 58.94 10.37
C ARG A 84 35.58 57.46 10.05
N ALA A 85 35.88 57.12 8.80
CA ALA A 85 36.17 55.74 8.39
C ALA A 85 37.42 55.21 9.12
N ALA A 86 38.52 55.96 9.10
CA ALA A 86 39.77 55.58 9.77
C ALA A 86 39.59 55.40 11.28
N ARG A 87 38.84 56.29 11.95
CA ARG A 87 38.53 56.17 13.38
C ARG A 87 37.69 54.94 13.69
N LEU A 88 36.66 54.66 12.89
CA LEU A 88 35.82 53.47 13.06
C LEU A 88 36.60 52.19 12.78
N GLU A 89 37.51 52.20 11.81
CA GLU A 89 38.41 51.08 11.52
C GLU A 89 39.39 50.83 12.68
N ALA A 90 40.04 51.87 13.19
CA ALA A 90 40.90 51.75 14.38
C ALA A 90 40.13 51.19 15.59
N GLN A 91 38.88 51.62 15.81
CA GLN A 91 38.02 51.06 16.86
C GLN A 91 37.68 49.58 16.61
N ARG A 92 37.39 49.19 15.37
CA ARG A 92 37.15 47.77 15.01
C ARG A 92 38.38 46.91 15.25
N ILE A 93 39.57 47.41 14.87
CA ILE A 93 40.84 46.71 15.08
C ILE A 93 41.10 46.52 16.58
N GLN A 94 40.97 47.56 17.40
CA GLN A 94 41.15 47.46 18.84
C GLN A 94 40.14 46.50 19.49
N GLN A 95 38.87 46.54 19.06
CA GLN A 95 37.86 45.58 19.52
C GLN A 95 38.22 44.15 19.12
N HIS A 96 38.68 43.93 17.90
CA HIS A 96 39.10 42.62 17.43
C HIS A 96 40.29 42.09 18.24
N LEU A 97 41.29 42.92 18.51
CA LEU A 97 42.45 42.55 19.34
C LEU A 97 42.01 42.18 20.76
N ARG A 98 41.11 42.97 21.37
CA ARG A 98 40.54 42.66 22.69
C ARG A 98 39.79 41.33 22.70
N LEU A 99 38.98 41.05 21.68
CA LEU A 99 38.23 39.80 21.55
C LEU A 99 39.15 38.59 21.29
N ALA A 100 40.25 38.80 20.57
CA ALA A 100 41.24 37.76 20.27
C ALA A 100 42.08 37.38 21.50
N SER A 101 42.33 38.32 22.40
CA SER A 101 43.05 38.09 23.66
C SER A 101 42.17 37.67 24.84
N GLU A 102 40.86 37.45 24.62
CA GLU A 102 39.95 37.00 25.68
C GLU A 102 40.32 35.60 26.19
N SER A 103 40.34 35.43 27.51
CA SER A 103 40.42 34.10 28.10
C SER A 103 39.12 33.30 27.84
N PRO A 104 39.16 31.95 27.88
CA PRO A 104 37.97 31.13 27.72
C PRO A 104 36.84 31.48 28.71
N GLU A 105 37.21 31.82 29.95
CA GLU A 105 36.26 32.21 31.01
C GLU A 105 35.64 33.58 30.75
N GLN A 106 36.45 34.58 30.37
CA GLN A 106 35.96 35.91 30.01
C GLN A 106 35.03 35.84 28.78
N ARG A 107 35.39 35.02 27.79
CA ARG A 107 34.55 34.74 26.63
C ARG A 107 33.23 34.07 27.03
N ALA A 108 33.27 33.07 27.92
CA ALA A 108 32.08 32.40 28.41
C ALA A 108 31.13 33.35 29.14
N SER A 109 31.67 34.18 30.04
CA SER A 109 30.91 35.21 30.77
C SER A 109 30.28 36.24 29.83
N ARG A 110 31.04 36.77 28.86
CA ARG A 110 30.52 37.68 27.84
C ARG A 110 29.40 37.05 27.01
N LEU A 111 29.57 35.81 26.56
CA LEU A 111 28.53 35.09 25.80
C LEU A 111 27.31 34.79 26.65
N GLN A 112 27.48 34.51 27.95
CA GLN A 112 26.37 34.33 28.88
C GLN A 112 25.57 35.62 29.04
N ALA A 113 26.22 36.75 29.32
CA ALA A 113 25.55 38.05 29.41
C ALA A 113 24.81 38.42 28.10
N LEU A 114 25.38 38.09 26.93
CA LEU A 114 24.70 38.28 25.64
C LEU A 114 23.46 37.39 25.49
N ARG A 115 23.55 36.11 25.90
CA ARG A 115 22.41 35.18 25.90
C ARG A 115 21.31 35.65 26.85
N GLU A 116 21.66 36.15 28.03
CA GLU A 116 20.71 36.68 29.01
C GLU A 116 20.00 37.93 28.48
N ARG A 117 20.74 38.90 27.93
CA ARG A 117 20.14 40.07 27.26
C ARG A 117 19.24 39.64 26.09
N GLN A 118 19.61 38.61 25.34
CA GLN A 118 18.77 38.09 24.27
C GLN A 118 17.50 37.43 24.82
N ARG A 119 17.60 36.60 25.87
CA ARG A 119 16.44 36.00 26.54
C ARG A 119 15.49 37.07 27.05
N TYR A 120 16.02 38.11 27.70
CA TYR A 120 15.23 39.24 28.18
C TYR A 120 14.47 39.93 27.03
N ARG A 121 15.16 40.28 25.93
CA ARG A 121 14.52 40.88 24.75
C ARG A 121 13.44 39.99 24.12
N LEU A 122 13.66 38.68 24.06
CA LEU A 122 12.69 37.73 23.50
C LEU A 122 11.48 37.50 24.42
N ALA A 123 11.67 37.56 25.74
CA ALA A 123 10.58 37.42 26.71
C ALA A 123 9.63 38.63 26.71
N HIS A 124 10.16 39.82 26.41
CA HIS A 124 9.41 41.08 26.36
C HIS A 124 9.01 41.48 24.92
N GLU A 125 9.10 40.53 23.98
CA GLU A 125 8.75 40.74 22.58
C GLU A 125 7.23 40.80 22.42
N THR A 126 6.69 41.84 21.78
CA THR A 126 5.26 41.91 21.48
C THR A 126 4.89 40.88 20.39
N PRO A 127 3.62 40.44 20.29
CA PRO A 127 3.20 39.50 19.25
C PRO A 127 3.55 39.96 17.83
N ASN A 128 3.43 41.27 17.55
CA ASN A 128 3.78 41.85 16.25
C ASN A 128 5.29 41.81 15.99
N GLN A 129 6.11 42.20 16.98
CA GLN A 129 7.57 42.11 16.87
C GLN A 129 8.01 40.65 16.65
N ARG A 130 7.40 39.70 17.35
CA ARG A 130 7.64 38.26 17.18
C ARG A 130 7.25 37.79 15.78
N ALA A 131 6.10 38.22 15.27
CA ALA A 131 5.67 37.88 13.92
C ALA A 131 6.67 38.40 12.89
N SER A 132 7.05 39.70 12.95
CA SER A 132 8.04 40.31 12.06
C SER A 132 9.41 39.64 12.13
N ARG A 133 9.86 39.24 13.33
CA ARG A 133 11.11 38.48 13.48
C ARG A 133 11.02 37.10 12.84
N LEU A 134 9.91 36.39 13.03
CA LEU A 134 9.70 35.06 12.45
C LEU A 134 9.53 35.11 10.92
N THR A 135 8.88 36.13 10.37
CA THR A 135 8.79 36.32 8.91
C THR A 135 10.17 36.59 8.32
N ALA A 136 10.93 37.52 8.90
CA ALA A 136 12.31 37.79 8.45
C ALA A 136 13.21 36.53 8.53
N LEU A 137 13.04 35.70 9.57
CA LEU A 137 13.77 34.42 9.69
C LEU A 137 13.35 33.42 8.59
N ARG A 138 12.05 33.28 8.31
CA ARG A 138 11.54 32.43 7.22
C ARG A 138 12.04 32.90 5.86
N GLU A 139 12.07 34.20 5.60
CA GLU A 139 12.57 34.77 4.36
C GLU A 139 14.07 34.51 4.17
N ARG A 140 14.88 34.76 5.20
CA ARG A 140 16.32 34.42 5.17
C ARG A 140 16.54 32.92 4.92
N GLN A 141 15.73 32.07 5.54
CA GLN A 141 15.79 30.63 5.31
C GLN A 141 15.38 30.27 3.87
N ARG A 142 14.32 30.88 3.34
CA ARG A 142 13.87 30.68 1.95
C ARG A 142 14.96 31.07 0.96
N ILE A 143 15.59 32.23 1.14
CA ILE A 143 16.70 32.70 0.30
C ILE A 143 17.86 31.71 0.35
N ARG A 144 18.29 31.30 1.56
CA ARG A 144 19.38 30.33 1.72
C ARG A 144 19.09 28.99 1.05
N LEU A 145 17.86 28.47 1.16
CA LEU A 145 17.46 27.20 0.55
C LEU A 145 17.32 27.31 -0.98
N ALA A 146 16.94 28.49 -1.49
CA ALA A 146 16.85 28.74 -2.92
C ALA A 146 18.24 28.85 -3.59
N SER A 147 19.23 29.39 -2.88
CA SER A 147 20.62 29.50 -3.35
C SER A 147 21.51 28.32 -2.94
N GLU A 148 20.92 27.22 -2.46
CA GLU A 148 21.64 26.04 -1.97
C GLU A 148 22.19 25.23 -3.17
N THR A 149 23.49 24.90 -3.14
CA THR A 149 24.08 24.02 -4.17
C THR A 149 23.61 22.57 -3.98
N PRO A 150 23.65 21.71 -5.03
CA PRO A 150 23.27 20.30 -4.90
C PRO A 150 24.00 19.56 -3.77
N ASP A 151 25.29 19.82 -3.59
CA ASP A 151 26.09 19.20 -2.52
C ASP A 151 25.69 19.69 -1.12
N GLN A 152 25.45 20.99 -0.96
CA GLN A 152 24.95 21.55 0.29
C GLN A 152 23.59 20.96 0.64
N ARG A 153 22.71 20.82 -0.36
CA ARG A 153 21.39 20.19 -0.21
C ARG A 153 21.51 18.73 0.18
N ALA A 154 22.40 17.97 -0.45
CA ALA A 154 22.64 16.57 -0.13
C ALA A 154 23.10 16.42 1.33
N LYS A 155 24.13 17.18 1.75
CA LYS A 155 24.64 17.20 3.13
C LYS A 155 23.56 17.58 4.14
N ARG A 156 22.75 18.60 3.84
CA ARG A 156 21.64 19.01 4.72
C ARG A 156 20.58 17.91 4.85
N LEU A 157 20.18 17.27 3.75
CA LEU A 157 19.18 16.19 3.77
C LEU A 157 19.71 14.95 4.47
N GLU A 158 21.00 14.63 4.32
CA GLU A 158 21.66 13.55 5.04
C GLU A 158 21.67 13.80 6.55
N ALA A 159 22.13 14.96 7.00
CA ALA A 159 22.08 15.34 8.41
C ALA A 159 20.65 15.32 8.98
N LEU A 160 19.63 15.69 8.17
CA LEU A 160 18.23 15.58 8.58
C LEU A 160 17.76 14.12 8.73
N ARG A 161 18.16 13.23 7.81
CA ARG A 161 17.87 11.79 7.91
C ARG A 161 18.55 11.17 9.12
N GLU A 162 19.80 11.52 9.39
CA GLU A 162 20.53 11.05 10.57
C GLU A 162 19.86 11.49 11.88
N ARG A 163 19.51 12.77 12.00
CA ARG A 163 18.73 13.27 13.14
C ARG A 163 17.40 12.56 13.30
N GLN A 164 16.72 12.26 12.18
CA GLN A 164 15.46 11.51 12.22
C GLN A 164 15.68 10.07 12.68
N ARG A 165 16.71 9.38 12.18
CA ARG A 165 17.08 8.03 12.62
C ARG A 165 17.40 8.00 14.11
N PHE A 166 18.22 8.95 14.58
CA PHE A 166 18.56 9.08 15.99
C PHE A 166 17.31 9.31 16.88
N ARG A 167 16.40 10.20 16.46
CA ARG A 167 15.14 10.44 17.19
C ARG A 167 14.26 9.19 17.23
N LEU A 168 14.15 8.45 16.12
CA LEU A 168 13.33 7.24 16.06
C LEU A 168 13.95 6.08 16.85
N ALA A 169 15.28 6.00 16.93
CA ALA A 169 15.98 4.99 17.70
C ALA A 169 15.83 5.20 19.21
N ASN A 170 15.82 6.46 19.65
CA ASN A 170 15.68 6.84 21.06
C ASN A 170 14.23 7.18 21.45
N GLU A 171 13.25 6.79 20.62
CA GLU A 171 11.82 7.04 20.86
C GLU A 171 11.33 6.15 22.01
N THR A 172 10.63 6.74 22.98
CA THR A 172 9.96 5.98 24.04
C THR A 172 8.80 5.16 23.46
N PRO A 173 8.37 4.06 24.10
CA PRO A 173 7.23 3.26 23.62
C PRO A 173 5.94 4.08 23.48
N GLU A 174 5.71 5.06 24.37
CA GLU A 174 4.55 5.95 24.30
C GLU A 174 4.61 6.91 23.11
N GLU A 175 5.75 7.55 22.87
CA GLU A 175 5.96 8.41 21.70
C GLU A 175 5.79 7.62 20.40
N ARG A 176 6.30 6.39 20.37
CA ARG A 176 6.15 5.47 19.24
C ARG A 176 4.68 5.14 18.99
N ALA A 177 3.92 4.85 20.04
CA ALA A 177 2.48 4.59 19.92
C ALA A 177 1.75 5.82 19.35
N LYS A 178 1.97 7.01 19.91
CA LYS A 178 1.38 8.28 19.44
C LYS A 178 1.75 8.57 17.98
N ARG A 179 3.00 8.35 17.58
CA ARG A 179 3.45 8.54 16.19
C ARG A 179 2.78 7.55 15.24
N LEU A 180 2.68 6.27 15.60
CA LEU A 180 2.02 5.26 14.78
C LEU A 180 0.51 5.50 14.67
N GLU A 181 -0.12 5.96 15.74
CA GLU A 181 -1.52 6.39 15.74
C GLU A 181 -1.75 7.56 14.80
N ALA A 182 -0.96 8.64 14.92
CA ALA A 182 -1.05 9.78 13.99
C ALA A 182 -0.82 9.38 12.52
N LEU A 183 0.04 8.40 12.25
CA LEU A 183 0.22 7.84 10.90
C LEU A 183 -1.01 7.06 10.41
N ARG A 184 -1.62 6.25 11.28
CA ARG A 184 -2.87 5.54 10.97
C ARG A 184 -4.01 6.51 10.71
N ASP A 185 -4.14 7.56 11.51
CA ASP A 185 -5.20 8.56 11.34
C ASP A 185 -5.02 9.37 10.06
N ARG A 186 -3.79 9.78 9.74
CA ARG A 186 -3.49 10.39 8.44
C ARG A 186 -3.84 9.46 7.27
N GLN A 187 -3.57 8.16 7.41
CA GLN A 187 -3.92 7.18 6.39
C GLN A 187 -5.43 7.01 6.26
N ARG A 188 -6.16 6.91 7.38
CA ARG A 188 -7.63 6.85 7.42
C ARG A 188 -8.23 8.09 6.77
N TYR A 189 -7.74 9.27 7.13
CA TYR A 189 -8.17 10.54 6.54
C TYR A 189 -7.98 10.55 5.02
N ARG A 190 -6.79 10.14 4.53
CA ARG A 190 -6.52 10.05 3.08
C ARG A 190 -7.45 9.08 2.37
N LEU A 191 -7.73 7.92 2.96
CA LEU A 191 -8.62 6.91 2.38
C LEU A 191 -10.08 7.34 2.39
N ALA A 192 -10.51 8.07 3.43
CA ALA A 192 -11.88 8.59 3.53
C ALA A 192 -12.15 9.71 2.51
N HIS A 193 -11.14 10.53 2.21
CA HIS A 193 -11.23 11.63 1.25
C HIS A 193 -10.66 11.27 -0.12
N GLU A 194 -10.51 9.97 -0.41
CA GLU A 194 -10.02 9.48 -1.69
C GLU A 194 -11.08 9.71 -2.78
N SER A 195 -10.70 10.34 -3.90
CA SER A 195 -11.63 10.48 -5.03
C SER A 195 -11.91 9.11 -5.68
N GLY A 196 -13.02 8.97 -6.40
CA GLY A 196 -13.36 7.71 -7.09
C GLY A 196 -12.25 7.23 -8.04
N GLN A 197 -11.61 8.14 -8.76
CA GLN A 197 -10.47 7.84 -9.65
C GLN A 197 -9.24 7.37 -8.86
N GLN A 198 -8.90 8.04 -7.75
CA GLN A 198 -7.78 7.64 -6.90
C GLN A 198 -8.03 6.25 -6.30
N ARG A 199 -9.26 5.97 -5.85
CA ARG A 199 -9.66 4.67 -5.33
C ARG A 199 -9.56 3.58 -6.41
N ALA A 200 -10.04 3.85 -7.61
CA ALA A 200 -9.93 2.93 -8.73
C ALA A 200 -8.47 2.62 -9.06
N ALA A 201 -7.61 3.64 -9.15
CA ALA A 201 -6.18 3.46 -9.40
C ALA A 201 -5.48 2.66 -8.29
N ARG A 202 -5.78 2.94 -7.01
CA ARG A 202 -5.24 2.20 -5.87
C ARG A 202 -5.67 0.73 -5.89
N LEU A 203 -6.94 0.46 -6.15
CA LEU A 203 -7.45 -0.91 -6.25
C LEU A 203 -6.85 -1.62 -7.46
N ALA A 204 -6.77 -0.99 -8.61
CA ALA A 204 -6.13 -1.53 -9.81
C ALA A 204 -4.68 -1.94 -9.52
N GLY A 205 -3.88 -1.07 -8.90
CA GLY A 205 -2.50 -1.40 -8.52
C GLY A 205 -2.39 -2.49 -7.43
N LEU A 206 -3.40 -2.66 -6.57
CA LEU A 206 -3.46 -3.80 -5.65
C LEU A 206 -3.75 -5.12 -6.38
N TRP A 207 -4.71 -5.10 -7.31
CA TRP A 207 -5.06 -6.25 -8.15
C TRP A 207 -3.90 -6.66 -9.05
N GLU A 208 -3.21 -5.70 -9.66
CA GLU A 208 -2.04 -5.96 -10.49
C GLU A 208 -0.91 -6.62 -9.68
N ARG A 209 -0.57 -6.07 -8.51
CA ARG A 209 0.40 -6.71 -7.60
C ARG A 209 -0.02 -8.11 -7.15
N GLN A 210 -1.32 -8.34 -6.95
CA GLN A 210 -1.82 -9.68 -6.64
C GLN A 210 -1.70 -10.62 -7.84
N ARG A 211 -2.06 -10.17 -9.04
CA ARG A 211 -1.95 -10.94 -10.27
C ARG A 211 -0.50 -11.29 -10.57
N SER A 212 0.42 -10.34 -10.45
CA SER A 212 1.86 -10.59 -10.65
C SER A 212 2.39 -11.62 -9.65
N ARG A 213 2.02 -11.52 -8.36
CA ARG A 213 2.39 -12.54 -7.35
C ARG A 213 1.83 -13.93 -7.65
N LEU A 214 0.61 -14.01 -8.19
CA LEU A 214 0.00 -15.30 -8.57
C LEU A 214 0.60 -15.87 -9.87
N ALA A 215 1.02 -15.00 -10.80
CA ALA A 215 1.63 -15.42 -12.05
C ALA A 215 3.04 -16.01 -11.85
N THR A 216 3.80 -15.49 -10.88
CA THR A 216 5.15 -15.98 -10.54
C THR A 216 5.14 -17.00 -9.38
N GLU A 217 3.96 -17.49 -8.99
CA GLU A 217 3.79 -18.42 -7.88
C GLU A 217 4.37 -19.81 -8.21
N THR A 218 5.27 -20.31 -7.35
CA THR A 218 5.80 -21.67 -7.50
C THR A 218 4.76 -22.73 -7.10
N PRO A 219 4.87 -23.99 -7.58
CA PRO A 219 3.95 -25.06 -7.20
C PRO A 219 3.78 -25.24 -5.67
N ASP A 220 4.87 -25.13 -4.91
CA ASP A 220 4.85 -25.24 -3.44
C ASP A 220 4.15 -24.06 -2.78
N GLN A 221 4.40 -22.83 -3.25
CA GLN A 221 3.70 -21.63 -2.76
C GLN A 221 2.20 -21.75 -3.05
N ARG A 222 1.84 -22.22 -4.24
CA ARG A 222 0.45 -22.49 -4.62
C ARG A 222 -0.19 -23.54 -3.74
N ALA A 223 0.50 -24.64 -3.45
CA ALA A 223 0.01 -25.69 -2.56
C ALA A 223 -0.27 -25.14 -1.16
N LYS A 224 0.66 -24.38 -0.58
CA LYS A 224 0.50 -23.72 0.73
C LYS A 224 -0.67 -22.74 0.73
N ARG A 225 -0.82 -21.92 -0.32
CA ARG A 225 -1.94 -20.98 -0.46
C ARG A 225 -3.28 -21.71 -0.55
N LEU A 226 -3.38 -22.75 -1.37
CA LEU A 226 -4.60 -23.54 -1.51
C LEU A 226 -4.95 -24.28 -0.22
N GLU A 227 -3.95 -24.77 0.52
CA GLU A 227 -4.17 -25.43 1.81
C GLU A 227 -4.67 -24.43 2.86
N ALA A 228 -4.06 -23.24 2.95
CA ALA A 228 -4.57 -22.17 3.81
C ALA A 228 -6.02 -21.78 3.47
N LEU A 229 -6.38 -21.75 2.19
CA LEU A 229 -7.76 -21.50 1.74
C LEU A 229 -8.70 -22.65 2.16
N ARG A 230 -8.29 -23.91 2.02
CA ARG A 230 -9.07 -25.08 2.46
C ARG A 230 -9.28 -25.07 3.97
N ILE A 231 -8.25 -24.75 4.75
CA ILE A 231 -8.34 -24.64 6.22
C ILE A 231 -9.37 -23.58 6.61
N ARG A 232 -9.27 -22.37 6.04
CA ARG A 232 -10.25 -21.29 6.29
C ARG A 232 -11.67 -21.70 5.88
N GLN A 233 -11.81 -22.39 4.75
CA GLN A 233 -13.11 -22.87 4.30
C GLN A 233 -13.69 -23.93 5.25
N ARG A 234 -12.87 -24.87 5.72
CA ARG A 234 -13.27 -25.87 6.73
C ARG A 234 -13.72 -25.20 8.02
N GLN A 235 -12.95 -24.24 8.52
CA GLN A 235 -13.32 -23.46 9.71
C GLN A 235 -14.64 -22.71 9.52
N ARG A 236 -14.83 -22.05 8.36
CA ARG A 236 -16.09 -21.37 8.06
C ARG A 236 -17.29 -22.33 8.03
N ILE A 237 -17.12 -23.53 7.48
CA ILE A 237 -18.18 -24.55 7.41
C ILE A 237 -18.43 -25.17 8.80
N ALA A 238 -17.38 -25.39 9.59
CA ALA A 238 -17.52 -25.93 10.94
C ALA A 238 -18.25 -24.96 11.88
N ASN A 239 -17.99 -23.65 11.72
CA ASN A 239 -18.60 -22.60 12.52
C ASN A 239 -19.94 -22.10 11.93
N GLU A 240 -20.47 -22.76 10.90
CA GLU A 240 -21.71 -22.39 10.21
C GLU A 240 -22.92 -22.73 11.10
N SER A 241 -23.81 -21.77 11.33
CA SER A 241 -25.08 -22.04 12.01
C SER A 241 -26.01 -22.92 11.14
N ALA A 242 -26.99 -23.59 11.75
CA ALA A 242 -27.94 -24.42 11.01
C ALA A 242 -28.70 -23.62 9.93
N GLU A 243 -29.07 -22.37 10.22
CA GLU A 243 -29.73 -21.46 9.27
C GLU A 243 -28.80 -21.07 8.11
N GLN A 244 -27.56 -20.69 8.41
CA GLN A 244 -26.57 -20.37 7.38
C GLN A 244 -26.32 -21.57 6.47
N ARG A 245 -26.23 -22.77 7.05
CA ARG A 245 -26.10 -24.02 6.31
C ARG A 245 -27.31 -24.29 5.43
N ALA A 246 -28.53 -24.08 5.94
CA ALA A 246 -29.75 -24.24 5.17
C ALA A 246 -29.79 -23.27 3.98
N MET A 247 -29.45 -21.99 4.18
CA MET A 247 -29.35 -21.00 3.10
C MET A 247 -28.30 -21.38 2.07
N ARG A 248 -27.09 -21.77 2.49
CA ARG A 248 -26.02 -22.22 1.58
C ARG A 248 -26.44 -23.44 0.75
N LEU A 249 -27.10 -24.43 1.38
CA LEU A 249 -27.59 -25.60 0.67
C LEU A 249 -28.76 -25.26 -0.26
N ALA A 250 -29.64 -24.33 0.12
CA ALA A 250 -30.73 -23.85 -0.72
C ALA A 250 -30.18 -23.13 -1.98
N ASP A 251 -29.21 -22.23 -1.82
CA ASP A 251 -28.53 -21.57 -2.94
C ASP A 251 -27.82 -22.58 -3.85
N LEU A 252 -27.10 -23.55 -3.27
CA LEU A 252 -26.48 -24.64 -4.05
C LEU A 252 -27.50 -25.45 -4.86
N ARG A 253 -28.66 -25.79 -4.27
CA ARG A 253 -29.76 -26.48 -4.96
C ARG A 253 -30.36 -25.61 -6.06
N HIS A 254 -30.57 -24.32 -5.80
CA HIS A 254 -31.09 -23.36 -6.77
C HIS A 254 -30.17 -23.23 -7.99
N ARG A 255 -28.87 -23.00 -7.77
CA ARG A 255 -27.86 -22.97 -8.85
C ARG A 255 -27.78 -24.29 -9.61
N GLN A 256 -27.95 -25.42 -8.93
CA GLN A 256 -28.00 -26.73 -9.58
C GLN A 256 -29.24 -26.86 -10.48
N ARG A 257 -30.42 -26.45 -10.02
CA ARG A 257 -31.65 -26.44 -10.83
C ARG A 257 -31.48 -25.61 -12.09
N ILE A 258 -30.95 -24.39 -11.97
CA ILE A 258 -30.68 -23.51 -13.12
C ILE A 258 -29.74 -24.19 -14.11
N ARG A 259 -28.61 -24.76 -13.64
CA ARG A 259 -27.67 -25.47 -14.52
C ARG A 259 -28.28 -26.66 -15.24
N LEU A 260 -29.15 -27.42 -14.57
CA LEU A 260 -29.82 -28.59 -15.15
C LEU A 260 -30.95 -28.20 -16.11
N ALA A 261 -31.68 -27.12 -15.83
CA ALA A 261 -32.72 -26.61 -16.72
C ALA A 261 -32.13 -26.09 -18.03
N ASN A 262 -30.96 -25.44 -17.96
CA ASN A 262 -30.27 -24.88 -19.12
C ASN A 262 -29.25 -25.87 -19.75
N GLU A 263 -29.32 -27.16 -19.41
CA GLU A 263 -28.40 -28.18 -19.90
C GLU A 263 -28.73 -28.56 -21.35
N SER A 264 -27.75 -28.50 -22.25
CA SER A 264 -27.91 -28.99 -23.63
C SER A 264 -28.06 -30.52 -23.64
N PRO A 265 -28.75 -31.11 -24.64
CA PRO A 265 -28.97 -32.55 -24.70
C PRO A 265 -27.66 -33.36 -24.69
N GLU A 266 -26.61 -32.88 -25.35
CA GLU A 266 -25.28 -33.48 -25.34
C GLU A 266 -24.66 -33.49 -23.94
N LYS A 267 -24.66 -32.34 -23.24
CA LYS A 267 -24.14 -32.24 -21.86
C LYS A 267 -24.94 -33.15 -20.92
N ARG A 268 -26.25 -33.25 -21.12
CA ARG A 268 -27.11 -34.16 -20.37
C ARG A 268 -26.75 -35.63 -20.61
N ALA A 269 -26.53 -36.03 -21.86
CA ALA A 269 -26.10 -37.39 -22.20
C ALA A 269 -24.76 -37.73 -21.53
N SER A 270 -23.74 -36.89 -21.70
CA SER A 270 -22.43 -37.09 -21.06
C SER A 270 -22.51 -37.13 -19.54
N ARG A 271 -23.34 -36.28 -18.91
CA ARG A 271 -23.56 -36.32 -17.46
C ARG A 271 -24.20 -37.62 -17.01
N LEU A 272 -25.21 -38.11 -17.73
CA LEU A 272 -25.89 -39.38 -17.40
C LEU A 272 -24.97 -40.58 -17.61
N GLU A 273 -24.15 -40.59 -18.66
CA GLU A 273 -23.12 -41.62 -18.87
C GLU A 273 -22.07 -41.61 -17.75
N ALA A 274 -21.54 -40.44 -17.39
CA ALA A 274 -20.61 -40.31 -16.27
C ALA A 274 -21.22 -40.72 -14.92
N LEU A 275 -22.55 -40.59 -14.76
CA LEU A 275 -23.27 -41.12 -13.59
C LEU A 275 -23.39 -42.64 -13.65
N ARG A 276 -23.72 -43.23 -14.81
CA ARG A 276 -23.78 -44.69 -15.01
C ARG A 276 -22.42 -45.35 -14.76
N LEU A 277 -21.34 -44.78 -15.29
CA LEU A 277 -19.98 -45.30 -15.09
C LEU A 277 -19.58 -45.25 -13.61
N ARG A 278 -19.82 -44.13 -12.93
CA ARG A 278 -19.57 -44.03 -11.47
C ARG A 278 -20.41 -45.02 -10.67
N GLN A 279 -21.65 -45.28 -11.09
CA GLN A 279 -22.49 -46.28 -10.45
C GLN A 279 -21.93 -47.69 -10.65
N GLN A 280 -21.50 -48.04 -11.86
CA GLN A 280 -20.87 -49.33 -12.15
C GLN A 280 -19.59 -49.53 -11.33
N GLN A 281 -18.72 -48.52 -11.28
CA GLN A 281 -17.51 -48.56 -10.46
C GLN A 281 -17.82 -48.75 -8.98
N ARG A 282 -18.81 -48.03 -8.44
CA ARG A 282 -19.25 -48.18 -7.04
C ARG A 282 -19.82 -49.56 -6.73
N LEU A 283 -20.53 -50.17 -7.68
CA LEU A 283 -21.08 -51.52 -7.51
C LEU A 283 -19.98 -52.59 -7.64
N ALA A 284 -18.98 -52.36 -8.48
CA ALA A 284 -17.84 -53.26 -8.64
C ALA A 284 -16.91 -53.26 -7.42
N SER A 285 -16.76 -52.12 -6.73
CA SER A 285 -15.97 -52.00 -5.50
C SER A 285 -16.79 -52.19 -4.21
N GLU A 286 -18.04 -52.65 -4.33
CA GLU A 286 -18.95 -52.84 -3.20
C GLU A 286 -18.46 -54.02 -2.33
N SER A 287 -18.28 -53.78 -1.02
CA SER A 287 -18.02 -54.87 -0.07
C SER A 287 -19.24 -55.80 0.04
N PRO A 288 -19.08 -57.08 0.42
CA PRO A 288 -20.21 -58.02 0.55
C PRO A 288 -21.29 -57.52 1.51
N GLU A 289 -20.90 -56.87 2.62
CA GLU A 289 -21.83 -56.27 3.58
C GLU A 289 -22.63 -55.12 2.97
N GLN A 290 -21.96 -54.21 2.25
CA GLN A 290 -22.64 -53.11 1.54
C GLN A 290 -23.60 -53.65 0.48
N ARG A 291 -23.21 -54.70 -0.25
CA ARG A 291 -24.05 -55.38 -1.24
C ARG A 291 -25.29 -55.99 -0.60
N ALA A 292 -25.12 -56.71 0.51
CA ALA A 292 -26.23 -57.27 1.26
C ALA A 292 -27.18 -56.18 1.75
N ALA A 293 -26.65 -55.10 2.35
CA ALA A 293 -27.44 -53.97 2.81
C ALA A 293 -28.22 -53.30 1.66
N ARG A 294 -27.59 -53.09 0.49
CA ARG A 294 -28.25 -52.52 -0.69
C ARG A 294 -29.37 -53.42 -1.22
N LEU A 295 -29.15 -54.73 -1.30
CA LEU A 295 -30.16 -55.69 -1.74
C LEU A 295 -31.31 -55.79 -0.75
N MET A 296 -31.03 -55.81 0.56
CA MET A 296 -32.06 -55.74 1.61
C MET A 296 -32.88 -54.46 1.50
N ALA A 297 -32.24 -53.31 1.35
CA ALA A 297 -32.93 -52.04 1.14
C ALA A 297 -33.76 -52.01 -0.15
N ALA A 298 -33.31 -52.69 -1.21
CA ALA A 298 -34.11 -52.88 -2.44
C ALA A 298 -35.34 -53.76 -2.17
N ARG A 299 -35.19 -54.86 -1.43
CA ARG A 299 -36.28 -55.77 -1.04
C ARG A 299 -37.33 -55.08 -0.16
N ILE A 300 -36.89 -54.32 0.85
CA ILE A 300 -37.78 -53.53 1.72
C ILE A 300 -38.58 -52.52 0.89
N ARG A 301 -37.93 -51.78 -0.01
CA ARG A 301 -38.62 -50.83 -0.91
C ARG A 301 -39.62 -51.53 -1.82
N GLN A 302 -39.30 -52.72 -2.32
CA GLN A 302 -40.22 -53.51 -3.13
C GLN A 302 -41.43 -53.97 -2.31
N GLN A 303 -41.22 -54.44 -1.08
CA GLN A 303 -42.29 -54.83 -0.17
C GLN A 303 -43.21 -53.65 0.16
N GLN A 304 -42.65 -52.48 0.47
CA GLN A 304 -43.42 -51.26 0.72
C GLN A 304 -44.25 -50.84 -0.50
N ARG A 305 -43.70 -50.92 -1.71
CA ARG A 305 -44.44 -50.65 -2.95
C ARG A 305 -45.62 -51.60 -3.15
N LEU A 306 -45.44 -52.89 -2.84
CA LEU A 306 -46.50 -53.89 -2.94
C LEU A 306 -47.56 -53.73 -1.84
N ALA A 307 -47.16 -53.31 -0.64
CA ALA A 307 -48.07 -53.05 0.47
C ALA A 307 -48.95 -51.82 0.21
N ASN A 308 -48.39 -50.79 -0.44
CA ASN A 308 -49.09 -49.56 -0.79
C ASN A 308 -49.79 -49.62 -2.17
N GLU A 309 -49.78 -50.78 -2.83
CA GLU A 309 -50.33 -50.97 -4.17
C GLU A 309 -51.85 -50.78 -4.15
N SER A 310 -52.37 -49.88 -4.99
CA SER A 310 -53.83 -49.73 -5.14
C SER A 310 -54.43 -50.98 -5.80
N LYS A 311 -55.74 -51.20 -5.65
CA LYS A 311 -56.42 -52.35 -6.30
C LYS A 311 -56.23 -52.35 -7.82
N GLU A 312 -56.26 -51.17 -8.44
CA GLU A 312 -56.06 -50.96 -9.88
C GLU A 312 -54.63 -51.25 -10.30
N GLU A 313 -53.65 -50.75 -9.55
CA GLU A 313 -52.22 -51.02 -9.79
C GLU A 313 -51.91 -52.51 -9.66
N ARG A 314 -52.51 -53.18 -8.67
CA ARG A 314 -52.38 -54.62 -8.44
C ARG A 314 -52.95 -55.42 -9.60
N ALA A 315 -54.14 -55.05 -10.07
CA ALA A 315 -54.75 -55.65 -11.26
C ALA A 315 -53.88 -55.44 -12.51
N ALA A 316 -53.36 -54.24 -12.71
CA ALA A 316 -52.45 -53.91 -13.82
C ALA A 316 -51.14 -54.71 -13.77
N ARG A 317 -50.55 -54.88 -12.58
CA ARG A 317 -49.35 -55.71 -12.39
C ARG A 317 -49.62 -57.17 -12.72
N PHE A 318 -50.71 -57.74 -12.21
CA PHE A 318 -51.10 -59.12 -12.54
C PHE A 318 -51.41 -59.28 -14.04
N ALA A 319 -52.07 -58.31 -14.66
CA ALA A 319 -52.30 -58.30 -16.11
C ALA A 319 -50.98 -58.21 -16.91
N GLY A 320 -50.01 -57.43 -16.43
CA GLY A 320 -48.65 -57.35 -16.99
C GLY A 320 -47.87 -58.66 -16.85
N ILE A 321 -48.00 -59.35 -15.71
CA ILE A 321 -47.43 -60.70 -15.51
C ILE A 321 -48.08 -61.71 -16.47
N LYS A 322 -49.41 -61.68 -16.61
CA LYS A 322 -50.14 -62.53 -17.58
C LYS A 322 -49.69 -62.27 -19.03
N ARG A 323 -49.52 -61.00 -19.42
CA ARG A 323 -49.00 -60.62 -20.76
C ARG A 323 -47.59 -61.12 -21.00
N ARG A 324 -46.68 -60.95 -20.02
CA ARG A 324 -45.30 -61.48 -20.12
C ARG A 324 -45.27 -62.99 -20.23
N ARG A 325 -46.08 -63.70 -19.45
CA ARG A 325 -46.20 -65.18 -19.53
C ARG A 325 -46.73 -65.65 -20.88
N ARG A 326 -47.72 -64.95 -21.46
CA ARG A 326 -48.22 -65.25 -22.82
C ARG A 326 -47.13 -65.05 -23.89
N MET A 327 -46.37 -63.96 -23.81
CA MET A 327 -45.27 -63.67 -24.75
C MET A 327 -44.08 -64.63 -24.59
N SER A 328 -43.79 -65.12 -23.38
CA SER A 328 -42.74 -66.12 -23.17
C SER A 328 -43.14 -67.53 -23.60
N CYS A 329 -44.43 -67.88 -23.56
CA CYS A 329 -44.91 -69.17 -24.05
C CYS A 329 -45.04 -69.19 -25.59
N SER A 330 -45.36 -68.07 -26.24
CA SER A 330 -45.40 -68.03 -27.71
C SER A 330 -44.01 -68.12 -28.36
N THR A 331 -42.96 -67.65 -27.68
CA THR A 331 -41.57 -67.77 -28.16
C THR A 331 -40.92 -69.13 -27.86
N GLN A 332 -41.46 -69.92 -26.92
CA GLN A 332 -41.01 -71.30 -26.64
C GLN A 332 -41.74 -72.35 -27.50
N SER A 333 -42.93 -72.05 -28.04
CA SER A 333 -43.68 -72.98 -28.90
C SER A 333 -43.20 -73.05 -30.36
N SER A 334 -42.23 -72.21 -30.78
CA SER A 334 -41.68 -72.21 -32.16
C SER A 334 -40.23 -72.72 -32.27
N ALA A 335 -39.69 -73.35 -31.22
CA ALA A 335 -38.34 -73.90 -31.20
C ALA A 335 -38.34 -75.38 -30.84
N CYS A 336 -38.87 -76.21 -31.74
CA CYS A 336 -38.46 -77.61 -31.88
C CYS A 336 -37.27 -77.66 -32.86
N PRO A 337 -36.19 -78.38 -32.54
CA PRO A 337 -35.44 -79.06 -33.57
C PRO A 337 -35.30 -80.54 -33.23
N SER A 338 -36.09 -81.36 -33.91
CA SER A 338 -35.73 -82.74 -34.22
C SER A 338 -35.32 -82.78 -35.68
N LEU A 339 -34.04 -82.99 -35.97
CA LEU A 339 -33.58 -83.78 -37.12
C LEU A 339 -32.06 -83.93 -37.06
N SER A 340 -31.67 -85.17 -36.74
CA SER A 340 -30.39 -85.77 -37.06
C SER A 340 -30.10 -85.62 -38.56
N VAL A 341 -29.13 -84.80 -38.92
CA VAL A 341 -28.39 -84.91 -40.17
C VAL A 341 -26.92 -85.00 -39.83
N TYR A 342 -26.35 -86.16 -40.11
CA TYR A 342 -24.93 -86.46 -40.07
C TYR A 342 -24.23 -85.58 -41.13
N VAL A 343 -23.39 -84.63 -40.71
CA VAL A 343 -22.51 -83.85 -41.58
C VAL A 343 -21.07 -84.19 -41.21
N PRO A 344 -20.21 -84.60 -42.17
CA PRO A 344 -18.90 -85.16 -41.89
C PRO A 344 -17.94 -84.12 -41.30
N ARG A 345 -17.07 -84.61 -40.40
CA ARG A 345 -15.98 -83.84 -39.78
C ARG A 345 -15.09 -83.20 -40.85
N LYS A 346 -15.09 -81.86 -40.90
CA LYS A 346 -13.98 -81.09 -41.47
C LYS A 346 -12.80 -81.06 -40.47
N PRO A 347 -11.55 -81.16 -40.92
CA PRO A 347 -10.40 -81.20 -40.02
C PRO A 347 -10.19 -79.86 -39.32
N LEU A 348 -9.75 -79.94 -38.07
CA LEU A 348 -9.40 -78.81 -37.21
C LEU A 348 -8.32 -77.93 -37.87
N PRO A 349 -8.51 -76.60 -37.99
CA PRO A 349 -7.39 -75.70 -38.15
C PRO A 349 -6.55 -75.70 -36.86
N PRO A 350 -5.22 -75.55 -36.96
CA PRO A 350 -4.33 -75.68 -35.82
C PRO A 350 -4.58 -74.56 -34.80
N LEU A 351 -4.37 -74.89 -33.53
CA LEU A 351 -4.40 -73.98 -32.39
C LEU A 351 -3.60 -72.71 -32.71
N LEU A 352 -4.29 -71.58 -32.88
CA LEU A 352 -3.67 -70.29 -32.69
C LEU A 352 -3.31 -70.18 -31.22
N ARG A 353 -2.01 -70.40 -30.94
CA ARG A 353 -1.36 -70.09 -29.66
C ARG A 353 -1.88 -68.75 -29.18
N SER A 354 -2.33 -68.70 -27.93
CA SER A 354 -2.47 -67.46 -27.20
C SER A 354 -1.17 -66.64 -27.35
N PRO A 355 -1.25 -65.33 -27.63
CA PRO A 355 -0.06 -64.49 -27.63
C PRO A 355 0.61 -64.59 -26.25
N PRO A 356 1.95 -64.64 -26.17
CA PRO A 356 2.64 -64.65 -24.89
C PRO A 356 2.25 -63.38 -24.10
N PRO A 357 2.20 -63.46 -22.75
CA PRO A 357 1.97 -62.28 -21.93
C PRO A 357 3.00 -61.21 -22.28
N ALA A 358 2.53 -59.96 -22.39
CA ALA A 358 3.38 -58.83 -22.67
C ALA A 358 4.58 -58.81 -21.70
N PRO A 359 5.81 -58.54 -22.18
CA PRO A 359 6.96 -58.43 -21.31
C PRO A 359 6.72 -57.31 -20.28
N PRO A 360 7.24 -57.45 -19.05
CA PRO A 360 7.16 -56.38 -18.07
C PRO A 360 7.79 -55.11 -18.66
N PRO A 361 7.25 -53.92 -18.35
CA PRO A 361 7.79 -52.67 -18.85
C PRO A 361 9.27 -52.61 -18.52
N THR A 362 10.10 -52.41 -19.55
CA THR A 362 11.52 -52.12 -19.37
C THR A 362 11.64 -50.90 -18.47
N PRO A 363 12.58 -50.90 -17.51
CA PRO A 363 12.85 -49.70 -16.73
C PRO A 363 13.23 -48.60 -17.71
N PHE A 364 12.43 -47.52 -17.73
CA PHE A 364 12.76 -46.32 -18.47
C PHE A 364 14.15 -45.87 -18.01
N HIS A 365 15.13 -46.02 -18.90
CA HIS A 365 16.37 -45.27 -18.80
C HIS A 365 15.98 -43.79 -18.84
N THR A 366 16.02 -43.17 -17.68
CA THR A 366 16.05 -41.72 -17.57
C THR A 366 17.23 -41.21 -18.39
N PRO A 367 17.01 -40.35 -19.40
CA PRO A 367 18.12 -39.66 -20.03
C PRO A 367 18.86 -38.87 -18.94
N PRO A 368 20.21 -38.88 -18.91
CA PRO A 368 20.96 -38.10 -17.94
C PRO A 368 20.60 -36.62 -18.07
N SER A 369 20.32 -36.02 -16.91
CA SER A 369 20.05 -34.60 -16.77
C SER A 369 21.17 -33.75 -17.40
N PRO A 370 20.86 -32.65 -18.11
CA PRO A 370 21.86 -31.78 -18.74
C PRO A 370 22.78 -31.03 -17.75
N ASN A 371 22.73 -31.33 -16.45
CA ASN A 371 23.53 -30.67 -15.41
C ASN A 371 24.83 -31.40 -15.01
N HIS A 372 25.26 -32.42 -15.75
CA HIS A 372 26.54 -33.09 -15.46
C HIS A 372 27.75 -32.61 -16.31
N ALA A 373 27.53 -31.74 -17.31
CA ALA A 373 28.61 -31.17 -18.12
C ALA A 373 29.40 -30.03 -17.44
N ALA A 374 28.94 -29.53 -16.28
CA ALA A 374 29.60 -28.41 -15.59
C ALA A 374 30.57 -28.82 -14.46
N LYS A 375 30.84 -30.13 -14.26
CA LYS A 375 31.74 -30.60 -13.19
C LYS A 375 32.94 -31.44 -13.64
N GLN A 376 33.17 -31.61 -14.95
CA GLN A 376 34.35 -32.32 -15.47
C GLN A 376 35.32 -31.46 -16.30
N ALA A 377 35.12 -30.14 -16.39
CA ALA A 377 36.08 -29.22 -17.04
C ALA A 377 37.08 -28.56 -16.06
N PHE A 378 37.11 -28.95 -14.78
CA PHE A 378 38.04 -28.38 -13.76
C PHE A 378 39.09 -29.37 -13.25
N ARG A 379 39.29 -30.50 -13.95
CA ARG A 379 40.39 -31.44 -13.69
C ARG A 379 41.03 -31.86 -15.01
N ARG A 380 41.69 -30.92 -15.71
CA ARG A 380 42.75 -31.15 -16.72
C ARG A 380 43.22 -29.80 -17.25
N THR A 381 44.03 -29.12 -16.44
CA THR A 381 45.12 -28.18 -16.77
C THR A 381 45.73 -27.76 -15.43
N GLY A 382 46.44 -28.71 -14.84
CA GLY A 382 47.68 -28.42 -14.12
C GLY A 382 48.81 -28.68 -15.10
#